data_AF-A0A2E0ANS5-F1
#
_entry.id   AF-A0A2E0ANS5-F1
#
_cell.length_a   1.000
_cell.length_b   1.000
_cell.length_c   1.000
_cell.angle_alpha   90.00
_cell.angle_beta   90.00
_cell.angle_gamma   90.00
#
_symmetry.space_group_name_H-M   'P 1'
#
loop_
_entity.id
_entity.type
_entity.pdbx_description
1 polymer ?
#
loop_
_entity_poly.entity_id
_entity_poly.type
_entity_poly.pdbx_seq_one_letter_code
_entity_poly.pdbx_strand_id
1 'polypeptide(L)'
;MRDHPIPPVTEPLQYRAIGVVKAIYKPKDEDQLTRGVLVDAEGAEVEAVVLGRVLTLMRRHLAMDQPHLWVVYPRCRESDHLHLQIAGIWEPSTLAPEQADVTDELPEGSDYFSIRGELIYTKPEANELVVKVRQQPRADGSRPLPFKLQIKGEIALEHLRHFVSLDVRRQGQVLALERFDVIAPMPTRGGKAKGGRSQAARRGSGSRARP
;
A
#
# COMPACT_ATOMS: atom_id res chain seq x y z
N MET A 1 14.29 3.19 -17.11
CA MET A 1 14.63 2.47 -15.85
C MET A 1 13.92 3.21 -14.72
N ARG A 2 13.93 2.76 -13.46
CA ARG A 2 13.15 3.43 -12.40
C ARG A 2 14.03 4.47 -11.69
N ASP A 3 13.69 5.74 -11.84
CA ASP A 3 14.37 6.86 -11.15
C ASP A 3 13.97 6.96 -9.66
N HIS A 4 13.04 6.10 -9.23
CA HIS A 4 12.52 6.08 -7.86
C HIS A 4 12.01 4.67 -7.47
N PRO A 5 12.18 4.21 -6.21
CA PRO A 5 11.76 2.87 -5.78
C PRO A 5 10.24 2.73 -5.71
N ILE A 6 9.56 3.85 -5.48
CA ILE A 6 8.11 3.98 -5.41
C ILE A 6 7.63 4.60 -6.72
N PRO A 7 6.99 3.82 -7.63
CA PRO A 7 6.54 4.36 -8.92
C PRO A 7 5.49 5.48 -8.73
N PRO A 8 5.41 6.44 -9.67
CA PRO A 8 4.38 7.47 -9.62
C PRO A 8 2.99 6.85 -9.75
N VAL A 9 2.00 7.58 -9.23
CA VAL A 9 0.58 7.27 -9.44
C VAL A 9 0.21 7.58 -10.89
N THR A 10 -0.46 6.66 -11.55
CA THR A 10 -0.92 6.81 -12.94
C THR A 10 -2.45 6.93 -13.06
N GLU A 11 -3.20 6.46 -12.05
CA GLU A 11 -4.67 6.46 -12.07
C GLU A 11 -5.25 7.13 -10.81
N PRO A 12 -6.36 7.90 -10.93
CA PRO A 12 -6.96 8.60 -9.78
C PRO A 12 -7.30 7.68 -8.60
N LEU A 13 -7.87 6.49 -8.86
CA LEU A 13 -8.24 5.50 -7.84
C LEU A 13 -7.28 4.30 -7.79
N GLN A 14 -6.00 4.53 -8.09
CA GLN A 14 -4.97 3.51 -8.00
C GLN A 14 -4.70 3.12 -6.55
N TYR A 15 -5.10 1.91 -6.16
CA TYR A 15 -4.70 1.33 -4.88
C TYR A 15 -3.20 1.10 -4.85
N ARG A 16 -2.59 1.41 -3.70
CA ARG A 16 -1.18 1.11 -3.43
C ARG A 16 -0.96 0.95 -1.94
N ALA A 17 0.05 0.17 -1.58
CA ALA A 17 0.65 0.17 -0.26
C ALA A 17 2.09 -0.29 -0.47
N ILE A 18 3.00 0.67 -0.53
CA ILE A 18 4.42 0.44 -0.79
C ILE A 18 5.21 1.43 0.06
N GLY A 19 6.32 0.97 0.61
CA GLY A 19 7.22 1.83 1.36
C GLY A 19 8.67 1.45 1.18
N VAL A 20 9.51 2.23 1.83
CA VAL A 20 10.95 2.07 1.91
C VAL A 20 11.36 2.05 3.38
N VAL A 21 12.17 1.10 3.80
CA VAL A 21 12.59 0.93 5.20
C VAL A 21 14.09 0.75 5.24
N LYS A 22 14.79 1.58 6.03
CA LYS A 22 16.23 1.44 6.24
C LYS A 22 16.47 0.56 7.46
N ALA A 23 16.99 -0.65 7.23
CA ALA A 23 17.15 -1.63 8.30
C ALA A 23 18.15 -2.73 7.93
N ILE A 24 18.64 -3.44 8.94
CA ILE A 24 19.40 -4.67 8.79
C ILE A 24 18.41 -5.84 8.76
N TYR A 25 18.48 -6.70 7.75
CA TYR A 25 17.66 -7.92 7.70
C TYR A 25 18.36 -9.07 8.41
N LYS A 26 17.71 -9.62 9.44
CA LYS A 26 18.17 -10.81 10.15
C LYS A 26 17.24 -11.99 9.82
N PRO A 27 17.72 -13.04 9.13
CA PRO A 27 16.91 -14.22 8.90
C PRO A 27 16.63 -14.93 10.23
N LYS A 28 15.47 -15.59 10.31
CA LYS A 28 15.09 -16.38 11.51
C LYS A 28 15.99 -17.60 11.69
N ASP A 29 16.46 -18.14 10.58
CA ASP A 29 17.32 -19.32 10.48
C ASP A 29 18.30 -19.04 9.33
N GLU A 30 19.59 -19.30 9.55
CA GLU A 30 20.65 -19.05 8.57
C GLU A 30 20.40 -19.79 7.24
N ASP A 31 19.75 -20.96 7.30
CA ASP A 31 19.40 -21.75 6.12
C ASP A 31 18.09 -21.29 5.45
N GLN A 32 17.27 -20.46 6.12
CA GLN A 32 15.97 -20.00 5.64
C GLN A 32 15.84 -18.47 5.56
N LEU A 33 16.49 -17.88 4.53
CA LEU A 33 16.42 -16.44 4.21
C LEU A 33 15.02 -15.88 3.84
N THR A 34 13.96 -16.70 3.85
CA THR A 34 12.62 -16.24 3.44
C THR A 34 11.85 -15.55 4.56
N ARG A 35 12.20 -15.80 5.83
CA ARG A 35 11.51 -15.26 7.01
C ARG A 35 12.53 -14.74 8.00
N GLY A 36 12.27 -13.59 8.57
CA GLY A 36 13.18 -12.93 9.50
C GLY A 36 12.58 -11.65 10.05
N VAL A 37 13.46 -10.76 10.51
CA VAL A 37 13.11 -9.44 11.02
C VAL A 37 13.93 -8.37 10.33
N LEU A 38 13.35 -7.19 10.15
CA LEU A 38 14.06 -5.96 9.86
C LEU A 38 14.33 -5.25 11.18
N VAL A 39 15.59 -4.93 11.44
CA VAL A 39 16.04 -4.21 12.64
C VAL A 39 16.47 -2.81 12.24
N ASP A 40 15.80 -1.79 12.76
CA ASP A 40 16.14 -0.39 12.47
C ASP A 40 17.28 0.14 13.35
N ALA A 41 17.65 1.41 13.14
CA ALA A 41 18.77 2.05 13.83
C ALA A 41 18.54 2.16 15.35
N GLU A 42 17.28 2.22 15.77
CA GLU A 42 16.86 2.25 17.17
C GLU A 42 16.76 0.84 17.78
N GLY A 43 16.99 -0.21 16.99
CA GLY A 43 16.93 -1.60 17.42
C GLY A 43 15.52 -2.18 17.45
N ALA A 44 14.50 -1.46 16.93
CA ALA A 44 13.15 -1.98 16.85
C ALA A 44 13.07 -3.02 15.73
N GLU A 45 12.45 -4.15 16.05
CA GLU A 45 12.31 -5.27 15.13
C GLU A 45 10.91 -5.29 14.51
N VAL A 46 10.83 -5.52 13.21
CA VAL A 46 9.59 -5.74 12.47
C VAL A 46 9.68 -7.04 11.68
N GLU A 47 8.69 -7.92 11.85
CA GLU A 47 8.66 -9.18 11.11
C GLU A 47 8.63 -8.95 9.61
N ALA A 48 9.44 -9.72 8.88
CA ALA A 48 9.54 -9.61 7.45
C ALA A 48 9.57 -10.96 6.74
N VAL A 49 8.97 -10.98 5.55
CA VAL A 49 9.10 -12.07 4.57
C VAL A 49 9.77 -11.54 3.33
N VAL A 50 10.78 -12.26 2.84
CA VAL A 50 11.49 -11.95 1.61
C VAL A 50 10.79 -12.61 0.43
N LEU A 51 10.38 -11.81 -0.56
CA LEU A 51 9.84 -12.34 -1.81
C LEU A 51 10.96 -12.99 -2.63
N GLY A 52 10.67 -14.13 -3.27
CA GLY A 52 11.68 -14.97 -3.93
C GLY A 52 12.59 -14.26 -4.93
N ARG A 53 12.07 -13.22 -5.61
CA ARG A 53 12.84 -12.40 -6.56
C ARG A 53 14.03 -11.64 -5.93
N VAL A 54 14.00 -11.43 -4.61
CA VAL A 54 15.05 -10.69 -3.87
C VAL A 54 16.12 -11.63 -3.31
N LEU A 55 15.82 -12.92 -3.13
CA LEU A 55 16.72 -13.88 -2.49
C LEU A 55 18.07 -14.00 -3.21
N THR A 56 18.07 -14.01 -4.54
CA THR A 56 19.32 -14.10 -5.33
C THR A 56 20.19 -12.87 -5.11
N LEU A 57 19.58 -11.68 -5.00
CA LEU A 57 20.28 -10.43 -4.77
C LEU A 57 20.95 -10.45 -3.39
N MET A 58 20.19 -10.83 -2.36
CA MET A 58 20.70 -10.91 -0.99
C MET A 58 21.89 -11.86 -0.86
N ARG A 59 21.86 -13.02 -1.53
CA ARG A 59 22.94 -14.01 -1.44
C ARG A 59 24.22 -13.61 -2.16
N ARG A 60 24.14 -12.76 -3.18
CA ARG A 60 25.25 -12.55 -4.12
C ARG A 60 25.83 -11.14 -4.10
N HIS A 61 25.05 -10.16 -3.66
CA HIS A 61 25.36 -8.75 -3.91
C HIS A 61 25.21 -7.84 -2.69
N LEU A 62 24.83 -8.37 -1.52
CA LEU A 62 24.59 -7.56 -0.32
C LEU A 62 25.42 -8.02 0.87
N ALA A 63 25.88 -7.04 1.64
CA ALA A 63 26.48 -7.23 2.95
C ALA A 63 25.38 -7.25 4.02
N MET A 64 24.90 -8.45 4.37
CA MET A 64 23.73 -8.63 5.25
C MET A 64 23.89 -8.12 6.68
N ASP A 65 25.10 -7.74 7.09
CA ASP A 65 25.44 -7.11 8.36
C ASP A 65 25.32 -5.58 8.35
N GLN A 66 24.96 -4.99 7.20
CA GLN A 66 24.81 -3.54 7.02
C GLN A 66 23.35 -3.13 6.81
N PRO A 67 22.99 -1.89 7.17
CA PRO A 67 21.64 -1.38 6.94
C PRO A 67 21.45 -1.12 5.46
N HIS A 68 20.39 -1.72 4.90
CA HIS A 68 19.99 -1.53 3.51
C HIS A 68 18.65 -0.81 3.41
N LEU A 69 18.39 -0.16 2.27
CA LEU A 69 17.11 0.47 2.00
C LEU A 69 16.17 -0.50 1.27
N TRP A 70 15.28 -1.14 2.02
CA TRP A 70 14.37 -2.17 1.54
C TRP A 70 13.10 -1.58 0.96
N VAL A 71 12.75 -1.98 -0.26
CA VAL A 71 11.41 -1.72 -0.83
C VAL A 71 10.45 -2.77 -0.31
N VAL A 72 9.41 -2.35 0.41
CA VAL A 72 8.52 -3.24 1.15
C VAL A 72 7.04 -3.01 0.84
N TYR A 73 6.24 -4.04 1.04
CA TYR A 73 4.78 -3.92 1.11
C TYR A 73 4.31 -4.17 2.55
N PRO A 74 3.61 -3.21 3.19
CA PRO A 74 3.09 -3.41 4.53
C PRO A 74 1.88 -4.35 4.50
N ARG A 75 1.79 -5.18 5.54
CA ARG A 75 0.68 -6.06 5.85
C ARG A 75 0.37 -5.96 7.33
N CYS A 76 -0.91 -6.01 7.68
CA CYS A 76 -1.36 -6.23 9.05
C CYS A 76 -2.05 -7.59 9.06
N ARG A 77 -1.47 -8.58 9.76
CA ARG A 77 -2.09 -9.91 9.89
C ARG A 77 -3.12 -9.92 11.02
N GLU A 78 -2.76 -9.32 12.14
CA GLU A 78 -3.53 -9.20 13.38
C GLU A 78 -3.55 -7.72 13.80
N SER A 79 -4.45 -7.37 14.72
CA SER A 79 -4.46 -6.04 15.33
C SER A 79 -3.08 -5.75 15.91
N ASP A 80 -2.49 -4.60 15.58
CA ASP A 80 -1.24 -4.07 16.13
C ASP A 80 0.08 -4.76 15.70
N HIS A 81 0.05 -5.74 14.80
CA HIS A 81 1.27 -6.37 14.28
C HIS A 81 1.57 -5.99 12.83
N LEU A 82 2.54 -5.09 12.64
CA LEU A 82 3.07 -4.73 11.33
C LEU A 82 3.98 -5.86 10.83
N HIS A 83 3.71 -6.28 9.59
CA HIS A 83 4.50 -7.27 8.89
C HIS A 83 4.89 -6.74 7.52
N LEU A 84 6.17 -6.87 7.16
CA LEU A 84 6.70 -6.30 5.92
C LEU A 84 7.03 -7.40 4.91
N GLN A 85 6.61 -7.22 3.67
CA GLN A 85 7.05 -8.09 2.57
C GLN A 85 8.13 -7.39 1.77
N ILE A 86 9.37 -7.87 1.87
CA ILE A 86 10.52 -7.33 1.15
C ILE A 86 10.39 -7.70 -0.32
N ALA A 87 10.24 -6.68 -1.14
CA ALA A 87 9.95 -6.78 -2.55
C ALA A 87 11.13 -6.32 -3.43
N GLY A 88 12.10 -5.62 -2.87
CA GLY A 88 13.29 -5.15 -3.58
C GLY A 88 14.18 -4.32 -2.67
N ILE A 89 15.18 -3.68 -3.28
CA ILE A 89 16.18 -2.86 -2.60
C ILE A 89 16.39 -1.61 -3.42
N TRP A 90 16.56 -0.48 -2.74
CA TRP A 90 16.90 0.80 -3.34
C TRP A 90 18.32 1.19 -2.94
N GLU A 91 19.29 0.73 -3.72
CA GLU A 91 20.69 1.16 -3.60
C GLU A 91 21.28 1.32 -5.01
N PRO A 92 20.85 2.34 -5.79
CA PRO A 92 21.41 2.64 -7.09
C PRO A 92 22.94 2.67 -7.11
N SER A 93 23.59 3.21 -6.06
CA SER A 93 25.05 3.29 -5.97
C SER A 93 25.74 1.92 -6.02
N THR A 94 25.09 0.90 -5.45
CA THR A 94 25.62 -0.47 -5.33
C THR A 94 25.16 -1.35 -6.49
N LEU A 95 23.92 -1.16 -6.95
CA LEU A 95 23.26 -2.04 -7.93
C LEU A 95 23.37 -1.55 -9.37
N ALA A 96 23.60 -0.26 -9.59
CA ALA A 96 23.67 0.38 -10.90
C ALA A 96 24.65 1.58 -10.90
N PRO A 97 25.95 1.37 -10.59
CA PRO A 97 26.93 2.45 -10.42
C PRO A 97 27.14 3.32 -11.68
N GLU A 98 26.74 2.82 -12.86
CA GLU A 98 26.76 3.55 -14.13
C GLU A 98 25.73 4.71 -14.18
N GLN A 99 24.79 4.78 -13.23
CA GLN A 99 23.75 5.83 -13.13
C GLN A 99 24.12 6.88 -12.09
N ALA A 100 25.09 7.73 -12.43
CA ALA A 100 25.62 8.76 -11.52
C ALA A 100 24.56 9.78 -11.04
N ASP A 101 23.44 9.94 -11.76
CA ASP A 101 22.40 10.92 -11.43
C ASP A 101 21.37 10.43 -10.41
N VAL A 102 21.37 9.14 -10.06
CA VAL A 102 20.41 8.56 -9.10
C VAL A 102 21.12 8.24 -7.78
N THR A 103 20.65 8.86 -6.70
CA THR A 103 21.19 8.72 -5.35
C THR A 103 20.39 7.71 -4.52
N ASP A 104 21.04 7.11 -3.52
CA ASP A 104 20.41 6.23 -2.54
C ASP A 104 19.47 7.01 -1.60
N GLU A 105 19.65 8.34 -1.51
CA GLU A 105 18.82 9.23 -0.71
C GLU A 105 17.49 9.52 -1.41
N LEU A 106 16.41 9.46 -0.63
CA LEU A 106 15.06 9.75 -1.09
C LEU A 106 14.58 11.08 -0.50
N PRO A 107 13.89 11.94 -1.28
CA PRO A 107 13.32 13.19 -0.78
C PRO A 107 12.37 12.98 0.40
N GLU A 108 11.64 11.86 0.41
CA GLU A 108 10.72 11.50 1.48
C GLU A 108 11.43 10.94 2.72
N GLY A 109 12.72 10.61 2.64
CA GLY A 109 13.50 9.98 3.72
C GLY A 109 13.25 8.47 3.89
N SER A 110 13.89 7.87 4.89
CA SER A 110 13.71 6.45 5.22
C SER A 110 12.38 6.20 5.94
N ASP A 111 11.88 4.96 5.92
CA ASP A 111 10.67 4.55 6.64
C ASP A 111 9.37 5.20 6.13
N TYR A 112 9.42 5.75 4.91
CA TYR A 112 8.28 6.33 4.21
C TYR A 112 7.42 5.26 3.54
N PHE A 113 6.10 5.44 3.61
CA PHE A 113 5.10 4.61 2.97
C PHE A 113 4.09 5.49 2.22
N SER A 114 3.87 5.15 0.95
CA SER A 114 2.78 5.69 0.16
C SER A 114 1.62 4.68 0.14
N ILE A 115 0.50 5.07 0.76
CA ILE A 115 -0.69 4.22 0.92
C ILE A 115 -1.89 4.90 0.27
N ARG A 116 -2.57 4.19 -0.65
CA ARG A 116 -3.83 4.65 -1.26
C ARG A 116 -4.87 3.56 -1.18
N GLY A 117 -6.04 3.93 -0.70
CA GLY A 117 -7.15 3.00 -0.52
C GLY A 117 -8.40 3.68 0.03
N GLU A 118 -9.36 2.87 0.45
CA GLU A 118 -10.63 3.35 0.99
C GLU A 118 -10.53 3.50 2.50
N LEU A 119 -10.81 4.70 3.03
CA LEU A 119 -10.94 4.93 4.47
C LEU A 119 -12.21 4.24 4.98
N ILE A 120 -12.05 3.17 5.76
CA ILE A 120 -13.17 2.34 6.24
C ILE A 120 -13.47 2.49 7.73
N TYR A 121 -12.56 3.11 8.47
CA TYR A 121 -12.72 3.44 9.88
C TYR A 121 -11.85 4.65 10.19
N THR A 122 -12.36 5.56 11.00
CA THR A 122 -11.58 6.65 11.61
C THR A 122 -12.18 6.97 12.96
N LYS A 123 -11.32 7.21 13.94
CA LYS A 123 -11.64 7.65 15.30
C LYS A 123 -10.63 8.74 15.66
N PRO A 124 -10.88 10.00 15.25
CA PRO A 124 -9.93 11.09 15.43
C PRO A 124 -9.48 11.26 16.89
N GLU A 125 -10.41 11.16 17.84
CA GLU A 125 -10.12 11.32 19.27
C GLU A 125 -9.18 10.25 19.85
N ALA A 126 -8.99 9.13 19.15
CA ALA A 126 -8.06 8.07 19.52
C ALA A 126 -6.82 8.01 18.62
N ASN A 127 -6.67 8.94 17.67
CA ASN A 127 -5.63 8.92 16.65
C ASN A 127 -5.61 7.58 15.88
N GLU A 128 -6.77 7.04 15.50
CA GLU A 128 -6.86 5.75 14.83
C GLU A 128 -7.63 5.81 13.53
N LEU A 129 -7.07 5.25 12.47
CA LEU A 129 -7.77 5.06 11.21
C LEU A 129 -7.40 3.73 10.56
N VAL A 130 -8.30 3.23 9.70
CA VAL A 130 -8.07 2.01 8.93
C VAL A 130 -8.35 2.26 7.45
N VAL A 131 -7.35 1.99 6.62
CA VAL A 131 -7.48 2.01 5.17
C VAL A 131 -7.56 0.60 4.63
N LYS A 132 -8.57 0.36 3.79
CA LYS A 132 -8.73 -0.88 3.03
C LYS A 132 -8.04 -0.74 1.68
N VAL A 133 -7.05 -1.60 1.44
CA VAL A 133 -6.27 -1.63 0.21
C VAL A 133 -6.65 -2.86 -0.62
N ARG A 134 -6.77 -2.69 -1.94
CA ARG A 134 -7.04 -3.76 -2.90
C ARG A 134 -5.80 -4.00 -3.75
N GLN A 135 -5.48 -5.26 -3.99
CA GLN A 135 -4.49 -5.61 -4.99
C GLN A 135 -5.15 -5.67 -6.37
N GLN A 136 -4.39 -5.33 -7.41
CA GLN A 136 -4.85 -5.53 -8.78
C GLN A 136 -5.07 -7.02 -9.04
N PRO A 137 -6.02 -7.38 -9.94
CA PRO A 137 -6.14 -8.73 -10.44
C PRO A 137 -4.80 -9.21 -11.00
N ARG A 138 -4.44 -10.46 -10.70
CA ARG A 138 -3.25 -11.09 -11.28
C ARG A 138 -3.51 -11.44 -12.75
N ALA A 139 -2.45 -11.71 -13.50
CA ALA A 139 -2.53 -12.11 -14.91
C ALA A 139 -3.32 -13.42 -15.11
N ASP A 140 -3.35 -14.28 -14.09
CA ASP A 140 -4.17 -15.51 -14.04
C ASP A 140 -5.67 -15.24 -13.78
N GLY A 141 -6.09 -13.98 -13.70
CA GLY A 141 -7.48 -13.57 -13.43
C GLY A 141 -7.87 -13.62 -11.95
N SER A 142 -7.03 -14.15 -11.06
CA SER A 142 -7.32 -14.21 -9.63
C SER A 142 -7.32 -12.80 -9.02
N ARG A 143 -8.23 -12.57 -8.08
CA ARG A 143 -8.38 -11.30 -7.38
C ARG A 143 -8.03 -11.51 -5.91
N PRO A 144 -6.84 -11.09 -5.46
CA PRO A 144 -6.50 -11.20 -4.06
C PRO A 144 -7.53 -10.44 -3.20
N LEU A 145 -7.82 -10.99 -2.03
CA LEU A 145 -8.73 -10.34 -1.09
C LEU A 145 -8.16 -8.97 -0.68
N PRO A 146 -9.03 -7.96 -0.49
CA PRO A 146 -8.62 -6.71 0.12
C PRO A 146 -8.05 -6.98 1.51
N PHE A 147 -7.07 -6.17 1.91
CA PHE A 147 -6.53 -6.18 3.26
C PHE A 147 -6.69 -4.80 3.90
N LYS A 148 -6.50 -4.75 5.21
CA LYS A 148 -6.65 -3.54 6.01
C LYS A 148 -5.29 -3.15 6.57
N LEU A 149 -5.02 -1.85 6.60
CA LEU A 149 -3.87 -1.27 7.29
C LEU A 149 -4.39 -0.37 8.40
N GLN A 150 -3.91 -0.63 9.62
CA GLN A 150 -4.10 0.25 10.76
C GLN A 150 -3.02 1.33 10.74
N ILE A 151 -3.44 2.58 10.90
CA ILE A 151 -2.56 3.75 10.86
C ILE A 151 -2.95 4.63 12.04
N LYS A 152 -1.94 5.16 12.74
CA LYS A 152 -2.13 6.16 13.79
C LYS A 152 -2.15 7.55 13.16
N GLY A 153 -3.17 8.32 13.47
CA GLY A 153 -3.37 9.67 12.92
C GLY A 153 -4.86 10.02 12.84
N GLU A 154 -5.12 11.23 12.36
CA GLU A 154 -6.46 11.82 12.38
C GLU A 154 -6.95 12.11 10.95
N ILE A 155 -8.13 11.59 10.62
CA ILE A 155 -8.90 12.02 9.44
C ILE A 155 -10.34 12.19 9.89
N ALA A 156 -10.95 13.35 9.59
CA ALA A 156 -12.31 13.66 10.00
C ALA A 156 -13.34 12.61 9.54
N LEU A 157 -14.36 12.36 10.38
CA LEU A 157 -15.43 11.37 10.12
C LEU A 157 -16.20 11.62 8.82
N GLU A 158 -16.25 12.87 8.34
CA GLU A 158 -16.87 13.24 7.06
C GLU A 158 -16.19 12.60 5.83
N HIS A 159 -14.90 12.26 5.95
CA HIS A 159 -14.15 11.58 4.89
C HIS A 159 -14.28 10.05 4.96
N LEU A 160 -15.04 9.51 5.92
CA LEU A 160 -15.31 8.07 5.97
C LEU A 160 -15.92 7.60 4.65
N ARG A 161 -15.44 6.45 4.15
CA ARG A 161 -15.75 5.90 2.81
C ARG A 161 -15.27 6.78 1.66
N HIS A 162 -14.24 7.59 1.84
CA HIS A 162 -13.52 8.20 0.71
C HIS A 162 -12.30 7.37 0.34
N PHE A 163 -11.91 7.48 -0.93
CA PHE A 163 -10.59 7.09 -1.39
C PHE A 163 -9.60 8.16 -0.93
N VAL A 164 -8.57 7.76 -0.23
CA VAL A 164 -7.56 8.64 0.36
C VAL A 164 -6.17 8.26 -0.15
N SER A 165 -5.30 9.28 -0.24
CA SER A 165 -3.88 9.14 -0.48
C SER A 165 -3.13 9.57 0.77
N LEU A 166 -2.32 8.69 1.34
CA LEU A 166 -1.64 8.91 2.61
C LEU A 166 -0.12 8.80 2.42
N ASP A 167 0.56 9.79 2.97
CA ASP A 167 1.99 9.77 3.27
C ASP A 167 2.14 9.35 4.74
N VAL A 168 2.87 8.27 4.96
CA VAL A 168 2.93 7.57 6.25
C VAL A 168 4.38 7.28 6.61
N ARG A 169 4.74 7.47 7.88
CA ARG A 169 6.04 7.13 8.44
C ARG A 169 5.93 5.93 9.36
N ARG A 170 6.84 4.97 9.25
CA ARG A 170 6.96 3.90 10.24
C ARG A 170 7.75 4.37 11.45
N GLN A 171 7.26 4.05 12.65
CA GLN A 171 7.94 4.23 13.93
C GLN A 171 7.83 2.91 14.71
N GLY A 172 8.90 2.12 14.70
CA GLY A 172 8.86 0.74 15.20
C GLY A 172 7.79 -0.10 14.48
N GLN A 173 6.77 -0.54 15.22
CA GLN A 173 5.65 -1.33 14.72
C GLN A 173 4.48 -0.49 14.19
N VAL A 174 4.51 0.83 14.41
CA VAL A 174 3.40 1.72 14.13
C VAL A 174 3.59 2.41 12.78
N LEU A 175 2.51 2.51 12.00
CA LEU A 175 2.42 3.38 10.84
C LEU A 175 1.73 4.68 11.25
N ALA A 176 2.44 5.80 11.21
CA ALA A 176 1.96 7.12 11.60
C ALA A 176 1.68 7.99 10.38
N LEU A 177 0.52 8.65 10.34
CA LEU A 177 0.13 9.55 9.26
C LEU A 177 0.95 10.85 9.33
N GLU A 178 1.58 11.23 8.21
CA GLU A 178 2.24 12.55 8.07
C GLU A 178 1.36 13.52 7.27
N ARG A 179 0.82 13.06 6.14
CA ARG A 179 -0.04 13.86 5.27
C ARG A 179 -1.11 13.00 4.61
N PHE A 180 -2.27 13.59 4.32
CA PHE A 180 -3.30 12.94 3.53
C PHE A 180 -3.94 13.87 2.51
N ASP A 181 -4.44 13.29 1.43
CA ASP A 181 -5.33 13.92 0.46
C ASP A 181 -6.60 13.06 0.31
N VAL A 182 -7.77 13.72 0.29
CA VAL A 182 -9.06 13.08 0.04
C VAL A 182 -9.36 13.17 -1.45
N ILE A 183 -9.51 12.03 -2.13
CA ILE A 183 -9.57 11.96 -3.59
C ILE A 183 -11.02 11.91 -4.10
N ALA A 184 -11.81 10.95 -3.64
CA ALA A 184 -13.19 10.78 -4.12
C ALA A 184 -14.04 9.97 -3.13
N PRO A 185 -15.36 10.18 -3.05
CA PRO A 185 -16.26 9.31 -2.31
C PRO A 185 -16.32 7.91 -2.95
N MET A 186 -16.37 6.86 -2.14
CA MET A 186 -16.47 5.47 -2.60
C MET A 186 -17.92 4.98 -2.58
N PRO A 187 -18.34 4.20 -3.60
CA PRO A 187 -19.72 3.72 -3.69
C PRO A 187 -20.06 2.80 -2.52
N THR A 188 -21.21 3.05 -1.88
CA THR A 188 -21.73 2.19 -0.83
C THR A 188 -22.35 0.93 -1.46
N ARG A 189 -21.83 -0.25 -1.13
CA ARG A 189 -22.56 -1.49 -1.41
C ARG A 189 -23.76 -1.55 -0.46
N GLY A 190 -24.93 -1.09 -0.93
CA GLY A 190 -26.18 -1.21 -0.16
C GLY A 190 -27.23 -0.12 -0.39
N GLY A 191 -26.89 0.99 -1.05
CA GLY A 191 -27.91 1.96 -1.47
C GLY A 191 -28.63 1.47 -2.72
N LYS A 192 -29.86 0.97 -2.60
CA LYS A 192 -30.80 0.98 -3.73
C LYS A 192 -30.75 2.39 -4.32
N ALA A 193 -30.28 2.52 -5.57
CA ALA A 193 -30.40 3.75 -6.33
C ALA A 193 -31.90 4.06 -6.46
N LYS A 194 -32.41 4.89 -5.56
CA LYS A 194 -33.77 5.40 -5.60
C LYS A 194 -33.68 6.71 -6.38
N GLY A 195 -34.05 6.67 -7.66
CA GLY A 195 -34.29 7.91 -8.43
C GLY A 195 -33.72 7.91 -9.83
N GLY A 196 -34.47 7.34 -10.76
CA GLY A 196 -34.31 7.52 -12.19
C GLY A 196 -35.57 7.06 -12.91
N ARG A 197 -36.72 7.64 -12.55
CA ARG A 197 -37.95 7.52 -13.34
C ARG A 197 -37.69 8.22 -14.67
N SER A 198 -37.13 7.51 -15.64
CA SER A 198 -37.20 7.91 -17.04
C SER A 198 -38.62 7.66 -17.52
N GLN A 199 -39.40 8.74 -17.51
CA GLN A 199 -40.63 8.90 -18.24
C GLN A 199 -40.30 8.67 -19.73
N ALA A 200 -40.66 7.50 -20.26
CA ALA A 200 -40.51 7.22 -21.69
C ALA A 200 -41.68 6.37 -22.20
N ALA A 201 -42.29 6.87 -23.27
CA ALA A 201 -43.17 6.19 -24.20
C ALA A 201 -44.61 5.84 -23.73
N ARG A 202 -45.45 6.88 -23.61
CA ARG A 202 -46.79 6.81 -24.19
C ARG A 202 -46.69 7.04 -25.71
N ARG A 203 -46.58 5.98 -26.51
CA ARG A 203 -46.97 5.98 -27.93
C ARG A 203 -47.36 4.56 -28.34
N GLY A 204 -48.57 4.44 -28.90
CA GLY A 204 -48.95 3.30 -29.74
C GLY A 204 -50.22 2.56 -29.34
N SER A 205 -51.37 3.22 -29.28
CA SER A 205 -52.65 2.53 -29.43
C SER A 205 -52.83 2.12 -30.90
N GLY A 206 -52.37 0.92 -31.24
CA GLY A 206 -52.70 0.28 -32.52
C GLY A 206 -54.13 -0.26 -32.44
N SER A 207 -55.07 0.45 -33.06
CA SER A 207 -56.41 -0.07 -33.33
C SER A 207 -56.34 -1.06 -34.49
N ARG A 208 -56.61 -2.34 -34.21
CA ARG A 208 -56.92 -3.33 -35.24
C ARG A 208 -57.95 -4.32 -34.72
N ALA A 209 -59.22 -4.07 -35.07
CA ALA A 209 -60.24 -5.09 -35.21
C ALA A 209 -61.36 -4.51 -36.10
N ARG A 210 -61.45 -5.02 -37.34
CA ARG A 210 -62.67 -4.94 -38.15
C ARG A 210 -63.53 -6.18 -37.84
N PRO A 211 -64.86 -6.09 -37.90
CA PRO A 211 -65.70 -7.24 -38.22
C PRO A 211 -65.57 -7.64 -39.70
#